data_AF-A0AAN6ZPL0-F1
#
_entry.id   AF-A0AAN6ZPL0-F1
#
_cell.length_a   1.000
_cell.length_b   1.000
_cell.length_c   1.000
_cell.angle_alpha   90.00
_cell.angle_beta   90.00
_cell.angle_gamma   90.00
#
_symmetry.space_group_name_H-M   'P 1'
#
loop_
_entity.id
_entity.type
_entity.pdbx_description
1 polymer ?
#
loop_
_entity_poly.entity_id
_entity_poly.type
_entity_poly.pdbx_seq_one_letter_code
_entity_poly.pdbx_strand_id
1 'polypeptide(L)'
;MFRSTLRRLRPPQLADNLPAHLTNLQLPARAGAEVGLTGNQPHFMVCDKVIKFRKQHKVFLPFGLRTVPGHPLKCPVRVTFTSAHVFSFYHIKYLGPCEHALTQMLLDEYAEKKRARSLWVYAQAASVTDGSKAVVRVTSERIVKTATLKALNAAGYDSTGYRLDGTGNLLYGTMRVLVLEPKAAVNMKFETLVELLLSVFRKGVPGLRVFQHPEDESLTPSESESAA
;
A
#
# COMPACT_ATOMS: atom_id res chain seq x y z
N MET A 1 11.17 50.02 -27.21
CA MET A 1 9.75 49.57 -27.21
C MET A 1 9.54 48.58 -28.34
N PHE A 2 9.40 47.29 -28.06
CA PHE A 2 8.87 46.32 -29.03
C PHE A 2 8.04 45.28 -28.26
N ARG A 3 6.72 45.33 -28.48
CA ARG A 3 5.73 44.36 -28.01
C ARG A 3 5.59 43.30 -29.11
N SER A 4 5.98 42.05 -28.84
CA SER A 4 5.63 40.91 -29.70
C SER A 4 4.68 39.98 -28.96
N THR A 5 3.47 39.87 -29.50
CA THR A 5 2.36 39.06 -29.04
C THR A 5 2.65 37.56 -29.17
N LEU A 6 2.76 36.85 -28.04
CA LEU A 6 2.66 35.39 -28.03
C LEU A 6 1.18 35.00 -28.17
N ARG A 7 0.82 34.59 -29.39
CA ARG A 7 -0.46 33.95 -29.70
C ARG A 7 -0.60 32.69 -28.83
N ARG A 8 -1.74 32.61 -28.15
CA ARG A 8 -2.18 31.46 -27.34
C ARG A 8 -2.20 30.19 -28.19
N LEU A 9 -1.36 29.22 -27.85
CA LEU A 9 -1.51 27.85 -28.33
C LEU A 9 -2.74 27.25 -27.62
N ARG A 10 -3.80 26.95 -28.39
CA ARG A 10 -4.90 26.11 -27.91
C ARG A 10 -4.36 24.70 -27.67
N PRO A 11 -4.65 24.05 -26.53
CA PRO A 11 -4.37 22.63 -26.38
C PRO A 11 -5.22 21.82 -27.37
N PRO A 12 -4.70 20.72 -27.94
CA PRO A 12 -5.46 19.85 -28.82
C PRO A 12 -6.65 19.25 -28.06
N GLN A 13 -7.82 19.28 -28.68
CA GLN A 13 -9.00 18.58 -28.17
C GLN A 13 -8.71 17.08 -28.18
N LEU A 14 -8.57 16.48 -27.00
CA LEU A 14 -8.59 15.03 -26.86
C LEU A 14 -10.01 14.58 -27.18
N ALA A 15 -10.13 13.75 -28.22
CA ALA A 15 -11.37 13.23 -28.76
C ALA A 15 -12.27 12.59 -27.69
N ASP A 16 -13.56 12.93 -27.76
CA ASP A 16 -14.68 12.44 -26.94
C ASP A 16 -15.04 10.96 -27.15
N ASN A 17 -14.13 10.14 -27.69
CA ASN A 17 -14.40 8.73 -28.00
C ASN A 17 -13.44 7.82 -27.22
N LEU A 18 -13.70 7.68 -25.93
CA LEU A 18 -13.18 6.55 -25.15
C LEU A 18 -13.90 5.27 -25.62
N PRO A 19 -13.18 4.24 -26.04
CA PRO A 19 -13.80 3.00 -26.51
C PRO A 19 -14.49 2.28 -25.33
N ALA A 20 -15.71 1.80 -25.57
CA ALA A 20 -16.63 1.22 -24.58
C ALA A 20 -16.12 -0.03 -23.82
N HIS A 21 -14.91 -0.53 -24.13
CA HIS A 21 -14.31 -1.67 -23.44
C HIS A 21 -13.52 -1.29 -22.17
N LEU A 22 -13.29 0.00 -21.90
CA LEU A 22 -12.63 0.47 -20.68
C LEU A 22 -13.60 0.76 -19.52
N THR A 23 -14.91 0.63 -19.76
CA THR A 23 -15.97 0.89 -18.78
C THR A 23 -16.16 -0.23 -17.75
N ASN A 24 -15.52 -1.39 -17.94
CA ASN A 24 -15.70 -2.57 -17.08
C ASN A 24 -14.70 -2.70 -15.91
N LEU A 25 -13.90 -1.68 -15.63
CA LEU A 25 -13.19 -1.57 -14.34
C LEU A 25 -14.11 -0.96 -13.27
N GLN A 26 -15.33 -1.47 -13.16
CA GLN A 26 -16.18 -1.27 -11.99
C GLN A 26 -15.59 -2.09 -10.85
N LEU A 27 -14.86 -1.43 -9.96
CA LEU A 27 -14.57 -1.96 -8.63
C LEU A 27 -15.91 -2.20 -7.93
N PRO A 28 -16.25 -3.44 -7.51
CA PRO A 28 -17.50 -3.67 -6.82
C PRO A 28 -17.48 -2.92 -5.49
N ALA A 29 -18.36 -1.93 -5.37
CA ALA A 29 -18.82 -1.45 -4.08
C ALA A 29 -19.61 -2.60 -3.43
N ARG A 30 -18.97 -3.36 -2.53
CA ARG A 30 -19.70 -4.24 -1.62
C ARG A 30 -19.41 -3.87 -0.18
N ALA A 31 -20.51 -3.56 0.48
CA ALA A 31 -20.68 -3.37 1.91
C ALA A 31 -20.21 -4.59 2.70
N GLY A 32 -20.05 -4.39 4.01
CA GLY A 32 -19.52 -5.31 5.01
C GLY A 32 -19.72 -6.80 4.70
N ALA A 33 -18.60 -7.49 4.55
CA ALA A 33 -18.49 -8.91 4.77
C ALA A 33 -17.08 -9.16 5.29
N GLU A 34 -16.98 -9.85 6.42
CA GLU A 34 -15.73 -10.45 6.86
C GLU A 34 -15.31 -11.48 5.81
N VAL A 35 -14.37 -11.09 4.93
CA VAL A 35 -13.86 -11.98 3.89
C VAL A 35 -12.77 -12.84 4.52
N GLY A 36 -13.17 -14.04 4.91
CA GLY A 36 -12.27 -15.18 5.06
C GLY A 36 -11.44 -15.39 3.79
N LEU A 37 -10.24 -15.93 3.95
CA LEU A 37 -9.15 -16.01 2.97
C LEU A 37 -9.41 -16.80 1.66
N THR A 38 -10.65 -17.09 1.29
CA THR A 38 -10.95 -18.05 0.21
C THR A 38 -12.07 -17.56 -0.72
N GLY A 39 -11.86 -16.43 -1.40
CA GLY A 39 -12.79 -15.94 -2.42
C GLY A 39 -12.06 -15.23 -3.56
N ASN A 40 -11.94 -15.92 -4.70
CA ASN A 40 -11.54 -15.42 -6.03
C ASN A 40 -10.59 -14.22 -6.06
N GLN A 41 -9.30 -14.47 -5.81
CA GLN A 41 -8.29 -13.52 -6.26
C GLN A 41 -8.23 -13.56 -7.79
N PRO A 42 -8.23 -12.42 -8.49
CA PRO A 42 -7.95 -12.41 -9.93
C PRO A 42 -6.61 -13.12 -10.13
N HIS A 43 -6.59 -14.13 -11.01
CA HIS A 43 -5.42 -14.96 -11.25
C HIS A 43 -4.35 -14.12 -11.97
N PHE A 44 -3.65 -13.25 -11.23
CA PHE A 44 -2.58 -12.43 -11.77
C PHE A 44 -1.39 -13.34 -12.04
N MET A 45 -1.15 -13.60 -13.32
CA MET A 45 0.03 -14.36 -13.75
C MET A 45 1.27 -13.48 -13.64
N VAL A 46 2.34 -14.07 -13.11
CA VAL A 46 3.66 -13.43 -12.95
C VAL A 46 4.69 -14.21 -13.75
N CYS A 47 5.74 -13.55 -14.22
CA CYS A 47 6.84 -14.25 -14.90
C CYS A 47 7.65 -15.14 -13.94
N ASP A 48 8.36 -16.13 -14.48
CA ASP A 48 9.09 -17.14 -13.70
C ASP A 48 10.13 -16.55 -12.74
N LYS A 49 10.79 -15.45 -13.12
CA LYS A 49 11.75 -14.75 -12.24
C LYS A 49 11.06 -14.25 -10.97
N VAL A 50 9.87 -13.68 -11.11
CA VAL A 50 9.08 -13.21 -9.96
C VAL A 50 8.64 -14.40 -9.11
N ILE A 51 8.23 -15.52 -9.72
CA ILE A 51 7.87 -16.74 -8.98
C ILE A 51 9.05 -17.24 -8.12
N LYS A 52 10.24 -17.35 -8.71
CA LYS A 52 11.47 -17.76 -8.00
C LYS A 52 11.81 -16.79 -6.87
N PHE A 53 11.80 -15.49 -7.15
CA PHE A 53 12.07 -14.46 -6.16
C PHE A 53 11.10 -14.51 -4.98
N ARG A 54 9.79 -14.65 -5.24
CA ARG A 54 8.76 -14.74 -4.21
C ARG A 54 9.00 -15.91 -3.26
N LYS A 55 9.38 -17.07 -3.81
CA LYS A 55 9.72 -18.27 -3.00
C LYS A 55 10.97 -18.03 -2.15
N GLN A 56 12.00 -17.43 -2.74
CA GLN A 56 13.28 -17.19 -2.08
C GLN A 56 13.20 -16.15 -0.96
N HIS A 57 12.56 -15.00 -1.22
CA HIS A 57 12.53 -13.86 -0.31
C HIS A 57 11.24 -13.77 0.54
N LYS A 58 10.33 -14.74 0.39
CA LYS A 58 8.98 -14.74 1.00
C LYS A 58 8.25 -13.40 0.82
N VAL A 59 8.30 -12.86 -0.40
CA VAL A 59 7.56 -11.66 -0.80
C VAL A 59 6.32 -12.08 -1.59
N PHE A 60 5.18 -11.46 -1.31
CA PHE A 60 3.89 -11.86 -1.87
C PHE A 60 3.27 -10.78 -2.74
N LEU A 61 2.23 -11.16 -3.48
CA LEU A 61 1.40 -10.19 -4.20
C LEU A 61 0.50 -9.45 -3.19
N PRO A 62 0.14 -8.18 -3.45
CA PRO A 62 -0.51 -7.34 -2.45
C PRO A 62 -2.02 -7.59 -2.28
N PHE A 63 -2.53 -8.70 -2.83
CA PHE A 63 -3.93 -9.10 -2.72
C PHE A 63 -4.28 -9.64 -1.32
N GLY A 64 -3.28 -9.94 -0.48
CA GLY A 64 -3.47 -10.37 0.91
C GLY A 64 -3.59 -9.24 1.94
N LEU A 65 -3.65 -7.97 1.51
CA LEU A 65 -3.81 -6.81 2.41
C LEU A 65 -5.25 -6.73 2.94
N ARG A 66 -5.39 -6.57 4.26
CA ARG A 66 -6.69 -6.44 4.96
C ARG A 66 -6.86 -5.07 5.58
N THR A 67 -8.08 -4.54 5.58
CA THR A 67 -8.39 -3.25 6.21
C THR A 67 -8.26 -3.36 7.73
N VAL A 68 -7.70 -2.32 8.36
CA VAL A 68 -7.64 -2.23 9.82
C VAL A 68 -9.06 -2.22 10.40
N PRO A 69 -9.39 -3.08 11.39
CA PRO A 69 -10.71 -3.07 12.02
C PRO A 69 -10.97 -1.74 12.73
N GLY A 70 -12.23 -1.30 12.73
CA GLY A 70 -12.63 -0.04 13.38
C GLY A 70 -12.23 1.22 12.62
N HIS A 71 -11.84 1.10 11.34
CA HIS A 71 -11.60 2.24 10.47
C HIS A 71 -12.89 3.05 10.27
N PRO A 72 -12.88 4.39 10.44
CA PRO A 72 -14.06 5.21 10.17
C PRO A 72 -14.49 5.06 8.70
N LEU A 73 -15.80 4.89 8.49
CA LEU A 73 -16.41 4.69 7.17
C LEU A 73 -16.25 5.92 6.26
N LYS A 74 -16.31 7.12 6.84
CA LYS A 74 -16.12 8.41 6.15
C LYS A 74 -14.73 8.97 6.43
N CYS A 75 -13.71 8.31 5.91
CA CYS A 75 -12.33 8.76 6.06
C CYS A 75 -11.69 8.93 4.68
N PRO A 76 -10.98 10.06 4.43
CA PRO A 76 -10.32 10.29 3.14
C PRO A 76 -9.13 9.34 2.90
N VAL A 77 -8.70 8.62 3.94
CA VAL A 77 -7.66 7.60 3.88
C VAL A 77 -8.20 6.26 4.35
N ARG A 78 -7.58 5.16 3.92
CA ARG A 78 -7.86 3.81 4.39
C ARG A 78 -6.57 3.08 4.64
N VAL A 79 -6.38 2.59 5.85
CA VAL A 79 -5.21 1.78 6.21
C VAL A 79 -5.53 0.31 6.01
N THR A 80 -4.67 -0.39 5.27
CA THR A 80 -4.66 -1.85 5.15
C THR A 80 -3.29 -2.40 5.54
N PHE A 81 -3.26 -3.62 6.08
CA PHE A 81 -2.02 -4.28 6.47
C PHE A 81 -2.02 -5.77 6.14
N THR A 82 -0.83 -6.33 6.13
CA THR A 82 -0.61 -7.78 6.11
C THR A 82 0.70 -8.08 6.84
N SER A 83 0.75 -9.22 7.53
CA SER A 83 1.96 -9.66 8.25
C SER A 83 3.07 -10.10 7.29
N ALA A 84 2.78 -10.21 5.99
CA ALA A 84 3.77 -10.54 4.97
C ALA A 84 4.30 -9.29 4.26
N HIS A 85 5.51 -9.39 3.71
CA HIS A 85 6.00 -8.38 2.78
C HIS A 85 5.34 -8.56 1.42
N VAL A 86 4.76 -7.48 0.87
CA VAL A 86 4.11 -7.50 -0.44
C VAL A 86 4.65 -6.45 -1.38
N PHE A 87 4.63 -6.78 -2.67
CA PHE A 87 4.94 -5.81 -3.72
C PHE A 87 3.97 -4.63 -3.69
N SER A 88 4.47 -3.43 -4.00
CA SER A 88 3.64 -2.26 -4.24
C SER A 88 2.67 -2.51 -5.40
N PHE A 89 1.41 -2.08 -5.24
CA PHE A 89 0.42 -2.10 -6.32
C PHE A 89 0.90 -1.35 -7.57
N TYR A 90 1.74 -0.32 -7.41
CA TYR A 90 2.33 0.40 -8.53
C TYR A 90 3.25 -0.45 -9.40
N HIS A 91 3.88 -1.47 -8.81
CA HIS A 91 4.89 -2.28 -9.46
C HIS A 91 4.30 -3.53 -10.12
N ILE A 92 3.06 -3.93 -9.76
CA ILE A 92 2.41 -5.15 -10.28
C ILE A 92 2.46 -5.22 -11.81
N LYS A 93 2.18 -4.10 -12.51
CA LYS A 93 2.20 -4.06 -13.98
C LYS A 93 3.53 -4.47 -14.63
N TYR A 94 4.64 -4.36 -13.90
CA TYR A 94 5.97 -4.76 -14.35
C TYR A 94 6.35 -6.20 -13.96
N LEU A 95 5.49 -6.85 -13.18
CA LEU A 95 5.68 -8.22 -12.67
C LEU A 95 4.78 -9.23 -13.39
N GLY A 96 4.15 -8.82 -14.51
CA GLY A 96 3.23 -9.65 -15.28
C GLY A 96 3.90 -10.86 -15.94
N PRO A 97 3.14 -11.65 -16.74
CA PRO A 97 3.64 -12.88 -17.33
C PRO A 97 4.75 -12.65 -18.35
N CYS A 98 4.66 -11.56 -19.13
CA CYS A 98 5.73 -11.11 -20.01
C CYS A 98 6.76 -10.34 -19.18
N GLU A 99 8.02 -10.77 -19.22
CA GLU A 99 9.10 -10.09 -18.51
C GLU A 99 9.25 -8.64 -18.99
N HIS A 100 9.16 -7.69 -18.06
CA HIS A 100 9.38 -6.29 -18.36
C HIS A 100 10.87 -5.98 -18.19
N ALA A 101 11.41 -5.03 -18.98
CA ALA A 101 12.80 -4.61 -18.85
C ALA A 101 13.18 -4.06 -17.45
N LEU A 102 12.18 -3.73 -16.62
CA LEU A 102 12.37 -3.21 -15.26
C LEU A 102 12.19 -4.29 -14.19
N THR A 103 11.80 -5.52 -14.56
CA THR A 103 11.49 -6.57 -13.59
C THR A 103 12.71 -6.85 -12.70
N GLN A 104 13.90 -7.06 -13.27
CA GLN A 104 15.11 -7.36 -12.48
C GLN A 104 15.46 -6.23 -11.51
N MET A 105 15.49 -4.99 -11.98
CA MET A 105 15.76 -3.81 -11.16
C MET A 105 14.79 -3.71 -9.97
N LEU A 106 13.50 -3.98 -10.20
CA LEU A 106 12.50 -4.00 -9.13
C LEU A 106 12.77 -5.12 -8.13
N LEU A 107 13.09 -6.33 -8.59
CA LEU A 107 13.40 -7.45 -7.70
C LEU A 107 14.62 -7.15 -6.81
N ASP A 108 15.65 -6.53 -7.37
CA ASP A 108 16.84 -6.11 -6.62
C ASP A 108 16.50 -5.05 -5.55
N GLU A 109 15.68 -4.06 -5.90
CA GLU A 109 15.15 -3.05 -4.95
C GLU A 109 14.38 -3.73 -3.80
N TYR A 110 13.52 -4.71 -4.12
CA TYR A 110 12.77 -5.44 -3.09
C TYR A 110 13.67 -6.33 -2.23
N ALA A 111 14.73 -6.91 -2.79
CA ALA A 111 15.71 -7.69 -2.03
C ALA A 111 16.45 -6.81 -1.03
N GLU A 112 16.92 -5.64 -1.45
CA GLU A 112 17.59 -4.67 -0.58
C GLU A 112 16.62 -4.16 0.50
N LYS A 113 15.41 -3.77 0.09
CA LYS A 113 14.37 -3.28 1.01
C LYS A 113 13.97 -4.32 2.06
N LYS A 114 13.93 -5.61 1.69
CA LYS A 114 13.66 -6.72 2.59
C LYS A 114 14.73 -6.86 3.68
N ARG A 115 16.00 -6.65 3.32
CA ARG A 115 17.12 -6.69 4.30
C ARG A 115 17.12 -5.47 5.21
N ALA A 116 16.73 -4.31 4.70
CA ALA A 116 16.85 -3.04 5.41
C ALA A 116 15.68 -2.72 6.34
N ARG A 117 14.47 -3.26 6.12
CA ARG A 117 13.24 -2.81 6.82
C ARG A 117 12.32 -3.96 7.18
N SER A 118 11.89 -4.01 8.43
CA SER A 118 10.90 -4.98 8.91
C SER A 118 9.47 -4.60 8.51
N LEU A 119 9.17 -3.30 8.44
CA LEU A 119 7.88 -2.76 8.02
C LEU A 119 8.01 -2.02 6.68
N TRP A 120 7.15 -2.38 5.74
CA TRP A 120 7.02 -1.68 4.46
C TRP A 120 5.80 -0.78 4.47
N VAL A 121 6.01 0.52 4.30
CA VAL A 121 4.92 1.51 4.27
C VAL A 121 4.75 2.06 2.85
N TYR A 122 3.57 1.84 2.28
CA TYR A 122 3.16 2.42 1.00
C TYR A 122 2.03 3.43 1.22
N ALA A 123 2.10 4.56 0.55
CA ALA A 123 0.96 5.43 0.33
C ALA A 123 0.57 5.35 -1.14
N GLN A 124 -0.73 5.26 -1.40
CA GLN A 124 -1.25 5.23 -2.75
C GLN A 124 -2.53 6.03 -2.83
N ALA A 125 -2.61 6.99 -3.72
CA ALA A 125 -3.81 7.75 -4.00
C ALA A 125 -4.53 7.17 -5.21
N ALA A 126 -5.86 7.06 -5.09
CA ALA A 126 -6.72 6.72 -6.20
C ALA A 126 -7.71 7.88 -6.41
N SER A 127 -8.00 8.21 -7.68
CA SER A 127 -9.00 9.23 -8.05
C SER A 127 -10.33 8.56 -8.38
N VAL A 128 -10.78 7.62 -7.55
CA VAL A 128 -12.03 6.89 -7.83
C VAL A 128 -13.25 7.77 -7.53
N THR A 129 -13.15 8.67 -6.55
CA THR A 129 -14.30 9.40 -6.01
C THR A 129 -14.30 10.90 -6.31
N ASP A 130 -13.13 11.55 -6.43
CA ASP A 130 -13.04 13.02 -6.41
C ASP A 130 -12.51 13.67 -7.71
N GLY A 131 -12.20 12.87 -8.73
CA GLY A 131 -11.66 13.35 -10.02
C GLY A 131 -10.35 14.14 -9.86
N SER A 132 -9.56 13.87 -8.83
CA SER A 132 -8.31 14.57 -8.53
C SER A 132 -7.28 14.46 -9.66
N LYS A 133 -6.60 15.58 -9.96
CA LYS A 133 -5.48 15.62 -10.92
C LYS A 133 -4.30 14.81 -10.39
N ALA A 134 -3.43 14.34 -11.30
CA ALA A 134 -2.24 13.56 -10.94
C ALA A 134 -1.35 14.25 -9.90
N VAL A 135 -1.16 15.57 -10.02
CA VAL A 135 -0.39 16.37 -9.06
C VAL A 135 -1.00 16.30 -7.65
N VAL A 136 -2.33 16.43 -7.54
CA VAL A 136 -3.03 16.36 -6.24
C VAL A 136 -2.87 14.97 -5.62
N ARG A 137 -2.91 13.90 -6.43
CA ARG A 137 -2.68 12.52 -5.97
C ARG A 137 -1.27 12.32 -5.43
N VAL A 138 -0.26 12.79 -6.15
CA VAL A 138 1.14 12.67 -5.70
C VAL A 138 1.38 13.49 -4.43
N THR A 139 0.81 14.70 -4.37
CA THR A 139 0.89 15.54 -3.17
C THR A 139 0.19 14.89 -1.97
N SER A 140 -1.02 14.35 -2.16
CA SER A 140 -1.75 13.68 -1.09
C SER A 140 -1.02 12.44 -0.59
N GLU A 141 -0.42 11.63 -1.47
CA GLU A 141 0.43 10.50 -1.08
C GLU A 141 1.60 10.92 -0.21
N ARG A 142 2.31 12.00 -0.58
CA ARG A 142 3.45 12.50 0.19
C ARG A 142 3.02 12.95 1.58
N ILE A 143 1.97 13.76 1.66
CA ILE A 143 1.43 14.26 2.93
C ILE A 143 0.98 13.09 3.81
N VAL A 144 0.21 12.17 3.26
CA VAL A 144 -0.32 11.00 4.00
C VAL A 144 0.81 10.08 4.42
N LYS A 145 1.82 9.84 3.59
CA LYS A 145 3.00 9.05 3.96
C LYS A 145 3.75 9.68 5.13
N THR A 146 4.00 10.99 5.08
CA THR A 146 4.66 11.70 6.19
C THR A 146 3.82 11.66 7.46
N ALA A 147 2.50 11.88 7.35
CA ALA A 147 1.59 11.80 8.49
C ALA A 147 1.55 10.38 9.09
N THR A 148 1.58 9.36 8.23
CA THR A 148 1.65 7.93 8.62
C THR A 148 2.91 7.64 9.42
N LEU A 149 4.07 8.09 8.95
CA LEU A 149 5.34 7.89 9.66
C LEU A 149 5.36 8.65 11.00
N LYS A 150 4.81 9.87 11.04
CA LYS A 150 4.68 10.64 12.29
C LYS A 150 3.71 9.98 13.28
N ALA A 151 2.60 9.43 12.80
CA ALA A 151 1.66 8.67 13.62
C ALA A 151 2.25 7.36 14.13
N LEU A 152 3.07 6.65 13.34
CA LEU A 152 3.83 5.48 13.80
C LEU A 152 4.80 5.86 14.93
N ASN A 153 5.55 6.95 14.74
CA ASN A 153 6.46 7.47 15.75
C ASN A 153 5.73 7.83 17.06
N ALA A 154 4.59 8.50 16.97
CA ALA A 154 3.73 8.78 18.12
C ALA A 154 3.09 7.52 18.75
N ALA A 155 3.00 6.42 18.00
CA ALA A 155 2.60 5.11 18.50
C ALA A 155 3.78 4.30 19.10
N GLY A 156 4.99 4.87 19.12
CA GLY A 156 6.18 4.25 19.69
C GLY A 156 6.98 3.40 18.71
N TYR A 157 6.79 3.56 17.39
CA TYR A 157 7.54 2.82 16.37
C TYR A 157 8.30 3.75 15.42
N ASP A 158 9.50 3.35 15.02
CA ASP A 158 10.27 4.08 14.02
C ASP A 158 9.71 3.90 12.59
N SER A 159 10.38 4.50 11.61
CA SER A 159 9.96 4.40 10.20
C SER A 159 10.20 3.02 9.56
N THR A 160 10.98 2.16 10.22
CA THR A 160 11.37 0.85 9.71
C THR A 160 10.62 -0.29 10.39
N GLY A 161 9.89 -0.01 11.47
CA GLY A 161 9.02 -0.93 12.20
C GLY A 161 9.51 -1.26 13.62
N TYR A 162 10.70 -0.83 14.04
CA TYR A 162 11.21 -1.09 15.39
C TYR A 162 10.52 -0.23 16.43
N ARG A 163 10.28 -0.81 17.60
CA ARG A 163 9.74 -0.07 18.73
C ARG A 163 10.83 0.80 19.37
N LEU A 164 10.45 2.02 19.73
CA LEU A 164 11.33 3.06 20.25
C LEU A 164 11.67 2.87 21.74
N ASP A 165 10.94 2.01 22.44
CA ASP A 165 11.15 1.74 23.88
C ASP A 165 12.27 0.73 24.16
N GLY A 166 12.96 0.23 23.12
CA GLY A 166 14.08 -0.70 23.27
C GLY A 166 13.68 -2.13 23.65
N THR A 167 12.37 -2.46 23.66
CA THR A 167 11.89 -3.81 24.04
C THR A 167 12.19 -4.91 23.02
N GLY A 168 12.84 -4.60 21.90
CA GLY A 168 13.09 -5.54 20.80
C GLY A 168 11.87 -5.84 19.92
N ASN A 169 10.67 -5.49 20.39
CA ASN A 169 9.44 -5.67 19.63
C ASN A 169 9.47 -4.88 18.32
N LEU A 170 9.03 -5.50 17.24
CA LEU A 170 8.95 -4.84 15.93
C LEU A 170 7.63 -5.14 15.22
N LEU A 171 7.19 -4.17 14.42
CA LEU A 171 6.15 -4.35 13.41
C LEU A 171 6.77 -4.96 12.17
N TYR A 172 6.14 -6.04 11.69
CA TYR A 172 6.61 -6.76 10.52
C TYR A 172 5.54 -6.87 9.44
N GLY A 173 5.98 -6.80 8.20
CA GLY A 173 5.15 -6.99 7.02
C GLY A 173 4.91 -5.68 6.27
N THR A 174 3.71 -5.51 5.72
CA THR A 174 3.39 -4.35 4.87
C THR A 174 2.15 -3.64 5.34
N MET A 175 2.28 -2.32 5.47
CA MET A 175 1.18 -1.38 5.64
C MET A 175 1.00 -0.56 4.36
N ARG A 176 -0.24 -0.46 3.91
CA ARG A 176 -0.65 0.39 2.79
C ARG A 176 -1.69 1.39 3.28
N VAL A 177 -1.48 2.65 2.94
CA VAL A 177 -2.43 3.73 3.17
C VAL A 177 -2.98 4.19 1.83
N LEU A 178 -4.23 3.82 1.56
CA LEU A 178 -4.96 4.19 0.37
C LEU A 178 -5.63 5.55 0.60
N VAL A 179 -5.26 6.57 -0.17
CA VAL A 179 -5.94 7.86 -0.18
C VAL A 179 -7.13 7.76 -1.13
N LEU A 180 -8.33 7.70 -0.56
CA LEU A 180 -9.60 7.60 -1.28
C LEU A 180 -10.03 8.96 -1.83
N GLU A 181 -9.81 10.03 -1.07
CA GLU A 181 -10.17 11.39 -1.45
C GLU A 181 -8.96 12.33 -1.38
N PRO A 182 -8.10 12.34 -2.42
CA PRO A 182 -6.89 13.16 -2.46
C PRO A 182 -7.11 14.65 -2.16
N LYS A 183 -8.18 15.26 -2.68
CA LYS A 183 -8.49 16.68 -2.41
C LYS A 183 -8.77 16.92 -0.93
N ALA A 184 -9.57 16.06 -0.30
CA ALA A 184 -9.90 16.15 1.11
C ALA A 184 -8.65 15.95 1.99
N ALA A 185 -7.80 14.96 1.64
CA ALA A 185 -6.55 14.71 2.35
C ALA A 185 -5.56 15.88 2.30
N VAL A 186 -5.48 16.59 1.18
CA VAL A 186 -4.60 17.78 1.03
C VAL A 186 -5.14 18.99 1.78
N ASN A 187 -6.47 19.15 1.85
CA ASN A 187 -7.10 20.29 2.52
C ASN A 187 -7.25 20.10 4.03
N MET A 188 -7.05 18.88 4.54
CA MET A 188 -7.08 18.60 5.97
C MET A 188 -5.83 19.15 6.67
N LYS A 189 -6.00 19.66 7.90
CA LYS A 189 -4.85 20.04 8.74
C LYS A 189 -3.98 18.82 9.00
N PHE A 190 -2.66 18.99 8.92
CA PHE A 190 -1.71 17.89 9.03
C PHE A 190 -1.82 17.19 10.39
N GLU A 191 -2.01 17.94 11.47
CA GLU A 191 -2.17 17.43 12.83
C GLU A 191 -3.40 16.53 12.95
N THR A 192 -4.53 16.96 12.39
CA THR A 192 -5.77 16.17 12.36
C THR A 192 -5.59 14.86 11.59
N LEU A 193 -4.84 14.88 10.48
CA LEU A 193 -4.51 13.68 9.72
C LEU A 193 -3.62 12.71 10.54
N VAL A 194 -2.65 13.24 11.29
CA VAL A 194 -1.78 12.45 12.17
C VAL A 194 -2.59 11.82 13.30
N GLU A 195 -3.44 12.59 13.97
CA GLU A 195 -4.31 12.09 15.05
C GLU A 195 -5.26 11.00 14.55
N LEU A 196 -5.82 11.18 13.36
CA LEU A 196 -6.67 10.18 12.73
C LEU A 196 -5.91 8.88 12.51
N LEU A 197 -4.73 8.94 11.89
CA LEU A 197 -3.90 7.76 11.62
C LEU A 197 -3.42 7.10 12.92
N LEU A 198 -3.05 7.89 13.92
CA LEU A 198 -2.66 7.40 15.24
C LEU A 198 -3.82 6.66 15.92
N SER A 199 -5.05 7.18 15.82
CA SER A 199 -6.23 6.51 16.37
C SER A 199 -6.49 5.16 15.69
N VAL A 200 -6.24 5.07 14.37
CA VAL A 200 -6.34 3.81 13.62
C VAL A 200 -5.25 2.84 14.05
N PHE A 201 -4.01 3.30 14.25
CA PHE A 201 -2.92 2.45 14.71
C PHE A 201 -3.15 1.95 16.12
N ARG A 202 -3.58 2.78 17.08
CA ARG A 202 -3.88 2.31 18.44
C ARG A 202 -4.91 1.19 18.47
N LYS A 203 -5.89 1.22 17.56
CA LYS A 203 -6.92 0.17 17.42
C LYS A 203 -6.43 -1.04 16.61
N GLY A 204 -5.57 -0.81 15.62
CA GLY A 204 -5.12 -1.82 14.66
C GLY A 204 -3.81 -2.53 14.99
N VAL A 205 -2.95 -1.93 15.81
CA VAL A 205 -1.65 -2.48 16.22
C VAL A 205 -1.78 -3.84 16.93
N PRO A 206 -2.81 -4.11 17.77
CA PRO A 206 -3.02 -5.46 18.29
C PRO A 206 -3.23 -6.52 17.19
N GLY A 207 -3.66 -6.11 15.99
CA GLY A 207 -3.81 -6.99 14.82
C GLY A 207 -2.57 -7.11 13.94
N LEU A 208 -1.53 -6.28 14.16
CA LEU A 208 -0.23 -6.43 13.52
C LEU A 208 0.58 -7.47 14.30
N ARG A 209 1.25 -8.38 13.60
CA ARG A 209 2.18 -9.30 14.27
C ARG A 209 3.34 -8.49 14.85
N VAL A 210 3.42 -8.48 16.17
CA VAL A 210 4.58 -7.98 16.91
C VAL A 210 5.53 -9.15 17.06
N PHE A 211 6.72 -9.04 16.48
CA PHE A 211 7.77 -10.04 16.65
C PHE A 211 8.76 -9.55 17.70
N GLN A 212 9.30 -10.47 18.50
CA GLN A 212 10.38 -10.18 19.44
C GLN A 212 11.75 -10.25 18.73
N HIS A 213 11.88 -11.11 17.71
CA HIS A 213 13.06 -11.16 16.84
C HIS A 213 12.71 -11.52 15.38
N PRO A 214 13.44 -10.99 14.37
CA PRO A 214 13.23 -11.36 12.97
C PRO A 214 13.59 -12.82 12.65
N GLU A 215 14.34 -13.50 13.52
CA GLU A 215 14.66 -14.93 13.39
C GLU A 215 13.48 -15.84 13.76
N ASP A 216 12.47 -15.33 14.47
CA ASP A 216 11.24 -16.08 14.80
C ASP A 216 10.38 -16.41 13.55
N GLU A 217 10.73 -15.85 12.39
CA GLU A 217 10.08 -16.15 11.10
C GLU A 217 10.36 -17.60 10.61
N SER A 218 11.32 -18.32 11.20
CA SER A 218 11.58 -19.73 10.91
C SER A 218 10.71 -20.72 11.69
N LEU A 219 9.97 -20.27 12.71
CA LEU A 219 9.10 -21.13 13.51
C LEU A 219 7.67 -21.10 12.96
N THR A 220 7.43 -21.82 11.86
CA THR A 220 6.08 -22.35 11.59
C THR A 220 5.76 -23.43 12.62
N PRO A 221 4.50 -23.56 13.06
CA PRO A 221 4.12 -24.59 14.01
C PRO A 221 4.39 -25.95 13.39
N SER A 222 5.17 -26.76 14.10
CA SER A 222 5.30 -28.18 13.89
C SER A 222 3.92 -28.78 13.66
N GLU A 223 3.79 -29.52 12.57
CA GLU A 223 2.84 -30.62 12.46
C GLU A 223 3.01 -31.49 13.71
N SER A 224 2.10 -31.34 14.67
CA SER A 224 1.93 -32.33 15.72
C SER A 224 0.78 -33.22 15.30
N GLU A 225 1.15 -34.40 14.81
CA GLU A 225 0.39 -35.62 14.98
C GLU A 225 -0.43 -35.63 16.27
N SER A 226 -1.69 -36.00 16.13
CA SER A 226 -2.35 -36.86 17.11
C SER A 226 -3.42 -37.64 16.34
N ALA A 227 -2.99 -38.78 15.80
CA ALA A 227 -3.87 -39.91 15.63
C ALA A 227 -4.56 -40.22 16.98
N ALA A 228 -5.88 -40.32 16.95
CA ALA A 228 -6.67 -41.12 17.87
C ALA A 228 -7.89 -41.64 17.10
#